data_AF-A0A8R2HNT6-F1
#
_entry.id   AF-A0A8R2HNT6-F1
#
_cell.length_a   1.000
_cell.length_b   1.000
_cell.length_c   1.000
_cell.angle_alpha   90.00
_cell.angle_beta   90.00
_cell.angle_gamma   90.00
#
_symmetry.space_group_name_H-M   'P 1'
#
loop_
_entity.id
_entity.type
_entity.pdbx_description
1 polymer ?
#
loop_
_entity_poly.entity_id
_entity_poly.type
_entity_poly.pdbx_seq_one_letter_code
_entity_poly.pdbx_strand_id
1 'polypeptide(L)'
;MASSVQNSRISSPGYCACCRTCNMWCWKGFKWLPVSFIVSIITWSYYAYVIQLCIFTIQSTVQQWIYLVLYHILLIMFVWSYWKTIFAEIEPIPEKYKLPEAELEKMLSAESEDSQRTILENFAKDLPIVTRTMSGSIRYCNRCVLVKPDRAHHCSICARCVLKMDHHCPWVNNCVCFHNYKFFMLFLGYALLYCLFVMATCLPYFIRLWKMYEEYKHAHCDLILESGAYTKICVDMINGDFGTATSSGRYHIIFAFFVSLMFAISLGSLFGYHCYLVVNNRTTLEAFRAPMFRGGADKNGFSIGAFKNFKEVFGNSPNLWLVPVFTSFGDGMVYPTPREEEESESLLSSERWDRWGDRARPFDERESSSFDEL
;
A
#
# COMPACT_ATOMS: atom_id res chain seq x y z
N MET A 1 -18.55 -12.85 27.18
CA MET A 1 -17.47 -13.32 26.25
C MET A 1 -16.88 -14.73 26.50
N ALA A 2 -17.22 -15.42 27.61
CA ALA A 2 -16.63 -16.71 28.00
C ALA A 2 -16.97 -17.91 27.07
N SER A 3 -18.11 -17.88 26.37
CA SER A 3 -18.54 -19.01 25.51
C SER A 3 -17.71 -19.18 24.22
N SER A 4 -16.98 -18.14 23.78
CA SER A 4 -16.15 -18.23 22.55
C SER A 4 -14.73 -18.74 22.80
N VAL A 5 -14.27 -18.73 24.05
CA VAL A 5 -12.92 -19.20 24.43
C VAL A 5 -12.89 -20.71 24.67
N GLN A 6 -13.99 -21.31 25.16
CA GLN A 6 -14.11 -22.77 25.27
C GLN A 6 -14.33 -23.46 23.91
N ASN A 7 -14.96 -22.76 22.95
CA ASN A 7 -15.35 -23.37 21.68
C ASN A 7 -14.17 -23.62 20.71
N SER A 8 -12.95 -23.14 21.03
CA SER A 8 -11.74 -23.45 20.27
C SER A 8 -10.98 -24.68 20.77
N ARG A 9 -11.37 -25.27 21.93
CA ARG A 9 -10.73 -26.47 22.50
C ARG A 9 -11.49 -27.77 22.24
N ILE A 10 -12.69 -27.73 21.67
CA ILE A 10 -13.48 -28.93 21.34
C ILE A 10 -13.63 -29.00 19.82
N SER A 11 -12.58 -29.44 19.13
CA SER A 11 -12.72 -29.95 17.76
C SER A 11 -12.76 -31.47 17.82
N SER A 12 -13.89 -32.03 17.37
CA SER A 12 -14.23 -33.44 17.34
C SER A 12 -13.16 -34.28 16.60
N PRO A 13 -12.81 -35.49 17.10
CA PRO A 13 -11.81 -36.35 16.47
C PRO A 13 -12.46 -37.15 15.34
N GLY A 14 -12.68 -36.52 14.18
CA GLY A 14 -13.37 -37.18 13.05
C GLY A 14 -12.84 -36.89 11.65
N TYR A 15 -11.84 -36.02 11.50
CA TYR A 15 -11.28 -35.71 10.17
C TYR A 15 -9.86 -36.23 10.04
N CYS A 16 -9.69 -37.23 9.17
CA CYS A 16 -8.43 -37.89 8.82
C CYS A 16 -7.31 -36.86 8.57
N ALA A 17 -6.17 -37.01 9.26
CA ALA A 17 -5.05 -36.07 9.21
C ALA A 17 -4.51 -35.81 7.78
N CYS A 18 -4.66 -36.80 6.87
CA CYS A 18 -4.32 -36.70 5.45
C CYS A 18 -5.18 -35.69 4.67
N CYS A 19 -6.45 -35.51 5.05
CA CYS A 19 -7.35 -34.56 4.38
C CYS A 19 -7.10 -33.11 4.84
N ARG A 20 -6.66 -32.90 6.09
CA ARG A 20 -6.28 -31.56 6.59
C ARG A 20 -4.97 -31.06 5.97
N THR A 21 -3.98 -31.94 5.79
CA THR A 21 -2.71 -31.56 5.16
C THR A 21 -2.88 -31.28 3.67
N CYS A 22 -3.58 -32.14 2.92
CA CYS A 22 -3.87 -31.88 1.50
C CYS A 22 -4.65 -30.57 1.30
N ASN A 23 -5.68 -30.32 2.11
CA ASN A 23 -6.43 -29.05 2.11
C ASN A 23 -5.52 -27.85 2.44
N MET A 24 -4.57 -27.99 3.37
CA MET A 24 -3.66 -26.90 3.74
C MET A 24 -2.62 -26.57 2.66
N TRP A 25 -2.10 -27.56 1.91
CA TRP A 25 -1.19 -27.32 0.79
C TRP A 25 -1.91 -26.70 -0.41
N CYS A 26 -3.09 -27.22 -0.76
CA CYS A 26 -3.95 -26.64 -1.81
C CYS A 26 -4.35 -25.20 -1.46
N TRP A 27 -4.69 -24.92 -0.19
CA TRP A 27 -5.04 -23.58 0.27
C TRP A 27 -3.85 -22.62 0.27
N LYS A 28 -2.66 -23.10 0.67
CA LYS A 28 -1.42 -22.31 0.56
C LYS A 28 -1.10 -21.96 -0.90
N GLY A 29 -1.26 -22.91 -1.82
CA GLY A 29 -1.11 -22.66 -3.26
C GLY A 29 -2.15 -21.68 -3.81
N PHE A 30 -3.42 -21.84 -3.43
CA PHE A 30 -4.53 -20.99 -3.88
C PHE A 30 -4.30 -19.50 -3.57
N LYS A 31 -3.73 -19.19 -2.39
CA LYS A 31 -3.40 -17.82 -1.99
C LYS A 31 -2.38 -17.12 -2.90
N TRP A 32 -1.54 -17.88 -3.62
CA TRP A 32 -0.56 -17.32 -4.55
C TRP A 32 -1.13 -17.06 -5.94
N LEU A 33 -2.33 -17.55 -6.27
CA LEU A 33 -2.93 -17.36 -7.60
C LEU A 33 -3.00 -15.89 -8.04
N PRO A 34 -3.42 -14.92 -7.20
CA PRO A 34 -3.44 -13.52 -7.62
C PRO A 34 -2.04 -12.97 -7.93
N VAL A 35 -1.03 -13.35 -7.15
CA VAL A 35 0.37 -12.95 -7.37
C VAL A 35 0.89 -13.56 -8.67
N SER A 36 0.69 -14.86 -8.88
CA SER A 36 1.08 -15.56 -10.11
C SER A 36 0.42 -14.96 -11.34
N PHE A 37 -0.84 -14.55 -11.23
CA PHE A 37 -1.56 -13.86 -12.31
C PHE A 37 -0.92 -12.52 -12.65
N ILE A 38 -0.61 -11.68 -11.66
CA ILE A 38 0.08 -10.40 -11.90
C ILE A 38 1.46 -10.61 -12.51
N VAL A 39 2.26 -11.55 -12.00
CA VAL A 39 3.57 -11.89 -12.58
C VAL A 39 3.46 -12.34 -14.03
N SER A 40 2.42 -13.11 -14.36
CA SER A 40 2.16 -13.56 -15.73
C SER A 40 1.83 -12.38 -16.65
N ILE A 41 1.00 -11.43 -16.21
CA ILE A 41 0.70 -10.21 -16.96
C ILE A 41 1.95 -9.36 -17.17
N ILE A 42 2.78 -9.17 -16.14
CA ILE A 42 4.02 -8.40 -16.25
C ILE A 42 4.96 -9.06 -17.27
N THR A 43 5.13 -10.38 -17.19
CA THR A 43 5.99 -11.15 -18.10
C THR A 43 5.49 -11.06 -19.53
N TRP A 44 4.19 -11.24 -19.76
CA TRP A 44 3.59 -11.07 -21.08
C TRP A 44 3.74 -9.63 -21.59
N SER A 45 3.54 -8.62 -20.73
CA SER A 45 3.68 -7.22 -21.11
C SER A 45 5.13 -6.86 -21.49
N TYR A 46 6.12 -7.50 -20.87
CA TYR A 46 7.53 -7.38 -21.27
C TYR A 46 7.74 -7.88 -22.70
N TYR A 47 7.24 -9.06 -23.02
CA TYR A 47 7.30 -9.59 -24.38
C TYR A 47 6.59 -8.68 -25.38
N ALA A 48 5.37 -8.24 -25.07
CA ALA A 48 4.61 -7.35 -25.96
C ALA A 48 5.31 -5.99 -26.17
N TYR A 49 5.89 -5.41 -25.13
CA TYR A 49 6.49 -4.09 -25.21
C TYR A 49 7.91 -4.11 -25.80
N VAL A 50 8.77 -4.99 -25.29
CA VAL A 50 10.18 -5.03 -25.69
C VAL A 50 10.33 -5.69 -27.05
N ILE A 51 9.73 -6.86 -27.24
CA ILE A 51 9.92 -7.64 -28.48
C ILE A 51 9.01 -7.09 -29.58
N GLN A 52 7.70 -7.06 -29.34
CA GLN A 52 6.75 -6.73 -30.42
C GLN A 52 6.75 -5.24 -30.78
N LEU A 53 6.71 -4.36 -29.79
CA LEU A 53 6.77 -2.92 -30.05
C LEU A 53 8.21 -2.46 -30.35
N CYS A 54 9.11 -2.52 -29.38
CA CYS A 54 10.41 -1.84 -29.51
C CYS A 54 11.34 -2.46 -30.56
N ILE A 55 11.43 -3.79 -30.67
CA ILE A 55 12.34 -4.44 -31.62
C ILE A 55 11.70 -4.58 -33.00
N PHE A 56 10.45 -5.03 -33.10
CA PHE A 56 9.85 -5.33 -34.41
C PHE A 56 9.08 -4.17 -35.05
N THR A 57 8.60 -3.20 -34.27
CA THR A 57 7.71 -2.14 -34.81
C THR A 57 8.39 -0.77 -34.88
N ILE A 58 9.27 -0.43 -33.94
CA ILE A 58 9.97 0.87 -33.94
C ILE A 58 11.16 0.82 -34.90
N GLN A 59 11.15 1.68 -35.92
CA GLN A 59 12.25 1.77 -36.89
C GLN A 59 13.34 2.76 -36.47
N SER A 60 13.00 3.78 -35.67
CA SER A 60 13.96 4.79 -35.21
C SER A 60 14.82 4.25 -34.07
N THR A 61 16.12 4.10 -34.31
CA THR A 61 17.08 3.61 -33.31
C THR A 61 17.10 4.49 -32.05
N VAL A 62 17.06 5.82 -32.21
CA VAL A 62 17.06 6.75 -31.07
C VAL A 62 15.80 6.58 -30.23
N GLN A 63 14.63 6.49 -30.87
CA GLN A 63 13.36 6.28 -30.17
C GLN A 63 13.34 4.94 -29.44
N GLN A 64 13.82 3.88 -30.11
CA GLN A 64 13.92 2.53 -29.53
C GLN A 64 14.76 2.54 -28.25
N TRP A 65 15.95 3.16 -28.27
CA TRP A 65 16.81 3.24 -27.09
C TRP A 65 16.16 4.00 -25.94
N ILE A 66 15.54 5.17 -26.22
CA ILE A 66 14.85 5.95 -25.19
C ILE A 66 13.73 5.13 -24.54
N TYR A 67 12.91 4.46 -25.35
CA TYR A 67 11.79 3.67 -24.85
C TYR A 67 12.28 2.48 -24.03
N LEU A 68 13.28 1.75 -24.51
CA LEU A 68 13.85 0.61 -23.80
C LEU A 68 14.45 1.02 -22.45
N VAL A 69 15.24 2.10 -22.40
CA VAL A 69 15.87 2.56 -21.16
C VAL A 69 14.82 2.98 -20.13
N LEU A 70 13.88 3.85 -20.52
CA LEU A 70 12.83 4.32 -19.60
C LEU A 70 11.93 3.18 -19.14
N TYR A 71 11.57 2.27 -20.05
CA TYR A 71 10.77 1.09 -19.75
C TYR A 71 11.44 0.20 -18.68
N HIS A 72 12.73 -0.10 -18.84
CA HIS A 72 13.44 -0.97 -17.89
C HIS A 72 13.62 -0.30 -16.53
N ILE A 73 13.90 1.01 -16.48
CA ILE A 73 13.96 1.76 -15.20
C ILE A 73 12.63 1.65 -14.46
N LEU A 74 11.52 1.91 -15.14
CA LEU A 74 10.18 1.80 -14.55
C LEU A 74 9.85 0.38 -14.12
N LEU A 75 10.15 -0.62 -14.95
CA LEU A 75 9.92 -2.02 -14.66
C LEU A 75 10.72 -2.49 -13.44
N ILE A 76 12.01 -2.10 -13.34
CA ILE A 76 12.85 -2.44 -12.19
C ILE A 76 12.26 -1.86 -10.91
N MET A 77 11.88 -0.58 -10.91
CA MET A 77 11.30 0.05 -9.72
C MET A 77 9.94 -0.54 -9.35
N PHE A 78 9.11 -0.88 -10.35
CA PHE A 78 7.84 -1.55 -10.16
C PHE A 78 8.01 -2.95 -9.56
N VAL A 79 8.85 -3.80 -10.15
CA VAL A 79 9.10 -5.17 -9.67
C VAL A 79 9.77 -5.15 -8.30
N TRP A 80 10.71 -4.24 -8.05
CA TRP A 80 11.39 -4.11 -6.77
C TRP A 80 10.42 -3.71 -5.64
N SER A 81 9.57 -2.71 -5.88
CA SER A 81 8.56 -2.31 -4.90
C SER A 81 7.47 -3.38 -4.68
N TYR A 82 7.07 -4.09 -5.74
CA TYR A 82 6.14 -5.22 -5.63
C TYR A 82 6.72 -6.36 -4.80
N TRP A 83 7.98 -6.76 -5.08
CA TRP A 83 8.72 -7.77 -4.32
C TRP A 83 8.80 -7.40 -2.84
N LYS A 84 9.22 -6.16 -2.54
CA LYS A 84 9.31 -5.68 -1.16
C LYS A 84 7.97 -5.67 -0.44
N THR A 85 6.87 -5.44 -1.15
CA THR A 85 5.51 -5.48 -0.57
C THR A 85 5.07 -6.91 -0.25
N ILE A 86 5.31 -7.86 -1.16
CA ILE A 86 4.96 -9.28 -0.98
C ILE A 86 5.75 -9.89 0.17
N PHE A 87 7.07 -9.74 0.15
CA PHE A 87 7.98 -10.47 1.03
C PHE A 87 8.37 -9.70 2.30
N ALA A 88 7.78 -8.53 2.55
CA ALA A 88 7.95 -7.87 3.83
C ALA A 88 7.38 -8.74 4.96
N GLU A 89 8.21 -8.99 5.96
CA GLU A 89 7.81 -9.73 7.14
C GLU A 89 6.85 -8.88 7.99
N ILE A 90 5.77 -9.51 8.45
CA ILE A 90 4.88 -8.90 9.44
C ILE A 90 5.47 -9.23 10.81
N GLU A 91 6.12 -8.23 11.42
CA GLU A 91 6.66 -8.39 12.77
C GLU A 91 5.55 -8.72 13.78
N PRO A 92 5.81 -9.64 14.73
CA PRO A 92 4.87 -9.97 15.78
C PRO A 92 4.72 -8.81 16.77
N ILE A 93 3.55 -8.74 17.41
CA ILE A 93 3.34 -7.83 18.54
C ILE A 93 4.29 -8.24 19.69
N PRO A 94 5.04 -7.30 20.30
CA PRO A 94 5.94 -7.63 21.41
C PRO A 94 5.24 -8.25 22.61
N GLU A 95 5.99 -9.09 23.35
CA GLU A 95 5.47 -9.86 24.49
C GLU A 95 4.81 -9.00 25.57
N LYS A 96 5.26 -7.75 25.77
CA LYS A 96 4.67 -6.82 26.75
C LYS A 96 3.17 -6.57 26.56
N TYR A 97 2.66 -6.74 25.34
CA TYR A 97 1.22 -6.60 25.05
C TYR A 97 0.43 -7.90 25.24
N LYS A 98 1.11 -9.06 25.32
CA LYS A 98 0.46 -10.35 25.51
C LYS A 98 0.08 -10.53 26.97
N LEU A 99 -1.14 -11.01 27.20
CA LEU A 99 -1.60 -11.27 28.55
C LEU A 99 -0.83 -12.48 29.11
N PRO A 100 -0.14 -12.35 30.26
CA PRO A 100 0.43 -13.50 30.95
C PRO A 100 -0.65 -14.52 31.29
N GLU A 101 -0.28 -15.80 31.36
CA GLU A 101 -1.23 -16.90 31.62
C GLU A 101 -2.03 -16.69 32.92
N ALA A 102 -1.37 -16.21 33.98
CA ALA A 102 -2.03 -15.89 35.24
C ALA A 102 -3.10 -14.78 35.12
N GLU A 103 -2.85 -13.74 34.32
CA GLU A 103 -3.85 -12.67 34.08
C GLU A 103 -4.97 -13.15 33.16
N LEU A 104 -4.66 -14.02 32.19
CA LEU A 104 -5.66 -14.67 31.36
C LEU A 104 -6.59 -15.55 32.20
N GLU A 105 -6.05 -16.37 33.09
CA GLU A 105 -6.84 -17.22 33.98
C GLU A 105 -7.78 -16.39 34.85
N LYS A 106 -7.28 -15.32 35.48
CA LYS A 106 -8.11 -14.37 36.24
C LYS A 106 -9.22 -13.76 35.39
N MET A 107 -8.91 -13.39 34.15
CA MET A 107 -9.91 -12.83 33.23
C MET A 107 -10.95 -13.87 32.82
N LEU A 108 -10.55 -15.13 32.60
CA LEU A 108 -11.46 -16.21 32.22
C LEU A 108 -12.33 -16.68 33.39
N SER A 109 -11.82 -16.63 34.62
CA SER A 109 -12.56 -16.97 35.84
C SER A 109 -13.45 -15.83 36.36
N ALA A 110 -13.35 -14.64 35.79
CA ALA A 110 -14.13 -13.48 36.23
C ALA A 110 -15.64 -13.70 36.00
N GLU A 111 -16.44 -13.44 37.04
CA GLU A 111 -17.89 -13.71 37.08
C GLU A 111 -18.71 -12.69 36.27
N SER A 112 -18.15 -11.50 35.99
CA SER A 112 -18.84 -10.42 35.26
C SER A 112 -17.98 -9.81 34.16
N GLU A 113 -18.62 -9.22 33.14
CA GLU A 113 -17.90 -8.51 32.08
C GLU A 113 -17.19 -7.25 32.59
N ASP A 114 -17.68 -6.61 33.65
CA ASP A 114 -17.03 -5.45 34.26
C ASP A 114 -15.76 -5.86 35.01
N SER A 115 -15.76 -7.00 35.71
CA SER A 115 -14.54 -7.56 36.30
C SER A 115 -13.49 -7.87 35.23
N GLN A 116 -13.90 -8.42 34.08
CA GLN A 116 -13.00 -8.64 32.94
C GLN A 116 -12.40 -7.34 32.40
N ARG A 117 -13.22 -6.28 32.29
CA ARG A 117 -12.76 -4.96 31.86
C ARG A 117 -11.74 -4.38 32.83
N THR A 118 -11.98 -4.44 34.14
CA THR A 118 -11.04 -3.94 35.16
C THR A 118 -9.70 -4.66 35.11
N ILE A 119 -9.68 -5.98 34.90
CA ILE A 119 -8.43 -6.75 34.75
C ILE A 119 -7.64 -6.25 33.53
N LEU A 120 -8.30 -6.14 32.37
CA LEU A 120 -7.67 -5.63 31.15
C LEU A 120 -7.21 -4.18 31.30
N GLU A 121 -7.98 -3.33 31.98
CA GLU A 121 -7.59 -1.94 32.26
C GLU A 121 -6.36 -1.87 33.14
N ASN A 122 -6.31 -2.67 34.21
CA ASN A 122 -5.15 -2.73 35.09
C ASN A 122 -3.88 -3.17 34.36
N PHE A 123 -3.97 -4.23 33.56
CA PHE A 123 -2.85 -4.68 32.73
C PHE A 123 -2.41 -3.61 31.72
N ALA A 124 -3.37 -2.90 31.12
CA ALA A 124 -3.08 -1.92 30.09
C ALA A 124 -2.58 -0.56 30.61
N LYS A 125 -2.55 -0.32 31.93
CA LYS A 125 -2.07 0.94 32.53
C LYS A 125 -0.62 1.25 32.17
N ASP A 126 0.22 0.22 32.07
CA ASP A 126 1.65 0.34 31.78
C ASP A 126 1.96 0.30 30.27
N LEU A 127 0.93 0.24 29.42
CA LEU A 127 1.06 0.21 27.97
C LEU A 127 0.80 1.60 27.36
N PRO A 128 1.59 2.03 26.37
CA PRO A 128 1.37 3.31 25.68
C PRO A 128 0.20 3.14 24.69
N ILE A 129 -1.03 3.15 25.22
CA ILE A 129 -2.26 3.03 24.42
C ILE A 129 -3.23 4.18 24.72
N VAL A 130 -3.60 4.92 23.68
CA VAL A 130 -4.53 6.04 23.77
C VAL A 130 -5.91 5.71 23.23
N THR A 131 -6.04 4.65 22.40
CA THR A 131 -7.32 4.27 21.81
C THR A 131 -8.09 3.20 22.59
N ARG A 132 -9.41 3.18 22.39
CA ARG A 132 -10.38 2.28 23.03
C ARG A 132 -11.33 1.66 22.01
N THR A 133 -12.20 0.75 22.47
CA THR A 133 -13.36 0.29 21.70
C THR A 133 -14.45 1.37 21.64
N MET A 134 -15.49 1.17 20.82
CA MET A 134 -16.67 2.06 20.80
C MET A 134 -17.38 2.15 22.17
N SER A 135 -17.26 1.12 23.00
CA SER A 135 -17.79 1.10 24.38
C SER A 135 -16.85 1.71 25.42
N GLY A 136 -15.71 2.27 25.00
CA GLY A 136 -14.70 2.84 25.91
C GLY A 136 -13.76 1.80 26.55
N SER A 137 -13.92 0.51 26.26
CA SER A 137 -13.11 -0.57 26.86
C SER A 137 -11.75 -0.74 26.17
N ILE A 138 -10.83 -1.47 26.82
CA ILE A 138 -9.52 -1.83 26.24
C ILE A 138 -9.70 -2.67 24.97
N ARG A 139 -8.92 -2.35 23.94
CA ARG A 139 -8.91 -3.10 22.68
C ARG A 139 -8.17 -4.42 22.84
N TYR A 140 -8.88 -5.48 23.21
CA TYR A 140 -8.30 -6.82 23.39
C TYR A 140 -8.49 -7.72 22.15
N CYS A 141 -7.59 -8.70 21.96
CA CYS A 141 -7.69 -9.75 20.95
C CYS A 141 -7.80 -11.13 21.61
N ASN A 142 -8.99 -11.74 21.58
CA ASN A 142 -9.22 -13.07 22.15
C ASN A 142 -8.42 -14.19 21.45
N ARG A 143 -8.10 -14.03 20.16
CA ARG A 143 -7.40 -15.06 19.36
C ARG A 143 -5.89 -15.06 19.60
N CYS A 144 -5.32 -13.87 19.76
CA CYS A 144 -3.88 -13.69 19.99
C CYS A 144 -3.53 -13.51 21.47
N VAL A 145 -4.54 -13.41 22.34
CA VAL A 145 -4.39 -13.21 23.79
C VAL A 145 -3.49 -12.02 24.11
N LEU A 146 -3.84 -10.86 23.56
CA LEU A 146 -3.06 -9.63 23.73
C LEU A 146 -3.94 -8.39 23.73
N VAL A 147 -3.49 -7.37 24.45
CA VAL A 147 -3.98 -6.00 24.31
C VAL A 147 -3.40 -5.42 23.03
N LYS A 148 -4.25 -4.94 22.13
CA LYS A 148 -3.82 -4.43 20.83
C LYS A 148 -3.12 -3.08 21.03
N PRO A 149 -1.89 -2.91 20.53
CA PRO A 149 -1.32 -1.57 20.35
C PRO A 149 -2.27 -0.69 19.53
N ASP A 150 -2.09 0.62 19.62
CA ASP A 150 -2.88 1.53 18.81
C ASP A 150 -2.71 1.23 17.32
N ARG A 151 -3.80 1.41 16.56
CA ARG A 151 -3.86 1.12 15.11
C ARG A 151 -3.60 -0.34 14.72
N ALA A 152 -3.40 -1.26 15.68
CA ALA A 152 -3.23 -2.68 15.39
C ALA A 152 -4.57 -3.43 15.29
N HIS A 153 -4.69 -4.31 14.29
CA HIS A 153 -5.90 -5.12 14.07
C HIS A 153 -5.55 -6.59 13.83
N HIS A 154 -6.47 -7.50 14.16
CA HIS A 154 -6.31 -8.92 13.90
C HIS A 154 -6.76 -9.23 12.47
N CYS A 155 -5.86 -9.75 11.65
CA CYS A 155 -6.20 -10.28 10.34
C CYS A 155 -6.45 -11.79 10.44
N SER A 156 -7.65 -12.23 10.08
CA SER A 156 -8.00 -13.66 10.07
C SER A 156 -7.23 -14.46 9.02
N ILE A 157 -6.82 -13.83 7.90
CA ILE A 157 -6.10 -14.49 6.81
C ILE A 157 -4.62 -14.66 7.17
N CYS A 158 -4.00 -13.63 7.75
CA CYS A 158 -2.64 -13.66 8.29
C CYS A 158 -2.58 -14.41 9.66
N ALA A 159 -3.74 -14.68 10.27
CA ALA A 159 -3.94 -15.35 11.56
C ALA A 159 -3.16 -14.72 12.73
N ARG A 160 -2.98 -13.40 12.72
CA ARG A 160 -2.23 -12.65 13.74
C ARG A 160 -2.71 -11.20 13.84
N CYS A 161 -2.36 -10.55 14.95
CA CYS A 161 -2.43 -9.09 15.06
C CYS A 161 -1.31 -8.43 14.25
N VAL A 162 -1.65 -7.35 13.56
CA VAL A 162 -0.79 -6.64 12.61
C VAL A 162 -0.73 -5.17 13.02
N LEU A 163 0.48 -4.63 13.19
CA LEU A 163 0.73 -3.22 13.53
C LEU A 163 0.32 -2.30 12.37
N LYS A 164 -0.33 -1.17 12.67
CA LYS A 164 -0.88 -0.22 11.68
C LYS A 164 -1.57 -0.92 10.50
N MET A 165 -2.43 -1.90 10.79
CA MET A 165 -3.04 -2.71 9.74
C MET A 165 -3.89 -1.81 8.84
N ASP A 166 -3.57 -1.79 7.55
CA ASP A 166 -4.38 -1.09 6.56
C ASP A 166 -5.44 -2.02 5.98
N HIS A 167 -5.00 -3.09 5.32
CA HIS A 167 -5.88 -4.14 4.80
C HIS A 167 -5.08 -5.42 4.52
N HIS A 168 -5.79 -6.51 4.27
CA HIS A 168 -5.18 -7.70 3.67
C HIS A 168 -5.34 -7.61 2.16
N CYS A 169 -4.24 -7.71 1.41
CA CYS A 169 -4.25 -7.55 -0.04
C CYS A 169 -3.95 -8.90 -0.72
N PRO A 170 -4.94 -9.51 -1.40
CA PRO A 170 -4.73 -10.76 -2.12
C PRO A 170 -3.68 -10.64 -3.24
N TRP A 171 -3.59 -9.48 -3.89
CA TRP A 171 -2.67 -9.22 -5.02
C TRP A 171 -1.19 -9.22 -4.64
N VAL A 172 -0.87 -9.11 -3.35
CA VAL A 172 0.49 -9.24 -2.82
C VAL A 172 0.63 -10.43 -1.88
N ASN A 173 -0.45 -11.22 -1.70
CA ASN A 173 -0.55 -12.31 -0.74
C ASN A 173 -0.01 -11.97 0.67
N ASN A 174 -0.23 -10.73 1.10
CA ASN A 174 0.29 -10.23 2.37
C ASN A 174 -0.63 -9.16 2.97
N CYS A 175 -0.50 -8.94 4.27
CA CYS A 175 -1.13 -7.81 4.93
C CYS A 175 -0.34 -6.51 4.61
N VAL A 176 -1.05 -5.45 4.22
CA VAL A 176 -0.51 -4.10 4.09
C VAL A 176 -0.60 -3.43 5.46
N CYS A 177 0.54 -3.00 6.00
CA CYS A 177 0.73 -2.67 7.40
C CYS A 177 1.92 -1.74 7.61
N PHE A 178 2.27 -1.43 8.86
CA PHE A 178 3.38 -0.55 9.23
C PHE A 178 4.68 -0.81 8.44
N HIS A 179 5.15 -2.05 8.40
CA HIS A 179 6.46 -2.42 7.83
C HIS A 179 6.53 -2.37 6.30
N ASN A 180 5.39 -2.37 5.61
CA ASN A 180 5.36 -2.42 4.14
C ASN A 180 4.46 -1.37 3.49
N TYR A 181 3.85 -0.46 4.26
CA TYR A 181 2.95 0.55 3.70
C TYR A 181 3.66 1.45 2.69
N LYS A 182 4.90 1.89 2.98
CA LYS A 182 5.72 2.64 2.01
C LYS A 182 5.97 1.83 0.73
N PHE A 183 6.29 0.53 0.84
CA PHE A 183 6.51 -0.32 -0.33
C PHE A 183 5.25 -0.45 -1.17
N PHE A 184 4.10 -0.61 -0.52
CA PHE A 184 2.80 -0.66 -1.18
C PHE A 184 2.49 0.66 -1.92
N MET A 185 2.75 1.81 -1.30
CA MET A 185 2.59 3.12 -1.96
C MET A 185 3.48 3.24 -3.21
N LEU A 186 4.75 2.84 -3.11
CA LEU A 186 5.67 2.85 -4.24
C LEU A 186 5.27 1.83 -5.31
N PHE A 187 4.79 0.66 -4.94
CA PHE A 187 4.25 -0.34 -5.85
C PHE A 187 3.07 0.22 -6.66
N LEU A 188 2.09 0.85 -6.00
CA LEU A 188 0.96 1.49 -6.70
C LEU A 188 1.42 2.61 -7.63
N GLY A 189 2.32 3.48 -7.15
CA GLY A 189 2.85 4.60 -7.94
C GLY A 189 3.64 4.14 -9.16
N TYR A 190 4.57 3.20 -9.00
CA TYR A 190 5.37 2.66 -10.10
C TYR A 190 4.56 1.80 -11.06
N ALA A 191 3.57 1.04 -10.58
CA ALA A 191 2.65 0.31 -11.44
C ALA A 191 1.80 1.27 -12.29
N LEU A 192 1.33 2.38 -11.70
CA LEU A 192 0.60 3.43 -12.42
C LEU A 192 1.50 4.09 -13.47
N LEU A 193 2.71 4.52 -13.11
CA LEU A 193 3.66 5.12 -14.05
C LEU A 193 4.04 4.16 -15.18
N TYR A 194 4.25 2.88 -14.88
CA TYR A 194 4.49 1.83 -15.86
C TYR A 194 3.31 1.71 -16.84
N CYS A 195 2.08 1.63 -16.33
CA CYS A 195 0.88 1.54 -17.18
C CYS A 195 0.69 2.79 -18.04
N LEU A 196 0.86 3.98 -17.48
CA LEU A 196 0.75 5.24 -18.22
C LEU A 196 1.83 5.35 -19.31
N PHE A 197 3.05 4.91 -19.03
CA PHE A 197 4.15 4.88 -20.00
C PHE A 197 3.85 3.92 -21.16
N VAL A 198 3.45 2.68 -20.85
CA VAL A 198 3.06 1.68 -21.88
C VAL A 198 1.89 2.20 -22.71
N MET A 199 0.85 2.73 -22.06
CA MET A 199 -0.33 3.29 -22.74
C MET A 199 0.05 4.44 -23.68
N ALA A 200 0.81 5.42 -23.19
CA ALA A 200 1.19 6.60 -23.96
C ALA A 200 2.09 6.25 -25.16
N THR A 201 3.02 5.32 -24.99
CA THR A 201 3.94 4.91 -26.05
C THR A 201 3.30 3.94 -27.06
N CYS A 202 2.30 3.15 -26.66
CA CYS A 202 1.52 2.32 -27.57
C CYS A 202 0.49 3.12 -28.39
N LEU A 203 -0.03 4.24 -27.86
CA LEU A 203 -1.12 5.01 -28.47
C LEU A 203 -0.88 5.41 -29.95
N PRO A 204 0.29 5.95 -30.37
CA PRO A 204 0.53 6.29 -31.77
C PRO A 204 0.53 5.07 -32.70
N TYR A 205 0.93 3.91 -32.20
CA TYR A 205 0.94 2.65 -32.96
C TYR A 205 -0.47 2.07 -33.05
N PHE A 206 -1.25 2.14 -31.97
CA PHE A 206 -2.67 1.83 -31.98
C PHE A 206 -3.43 2.68 -33.02
N ILE A 207 -3.23 4.01 -33.01
CA ILE A 207 -3.88 4.93 -33.97
C ILE A 207 -3.48 4.58 -35.41
N ARG A 208 -2.19 4.30 -35.66
CA ARG A 208 -1.72 3.91 -37.00
C ARG A 208 -2.36 2.61 -37.47
N LEU A 209 -2.42 1.58 -36.61
CA LEU A 209 -3.07 0.32 -36.93
C LEU A 209 -4.56 0.50 -37.22
N TRP A 210 -5.25 1.33 -36.43
CA TRP A 210 -6.67 1.62 -36.64
C TRP A 210 -6.93 2.35 -37.96
N LYS A 211 -6.12 3.37 -38.28
CA LYS A 211 -6.23 4.09 -39.56
C LYS A 211 -5.97 3.20 -40.76
N MET A 212 -4.92 2.37 -40.70
CA MET A 212 -4.64 1.39 -41.75
C MET A 212 -5.80 0.41 -41.96
N TYR A 213 -6.44 -0.04 -40.88
CA TYR A 213 -7.61 -0.91 -40.95
C TYR A 213 -8.80 -0.22 -41.64
N GLU A 214 -9.10 1.04 -41.29
CA GLU A 214 -10.20 1.80 -41.92
C GLU A 214 -9.92 2.09 -43.40
N GLU A 215 -8.72 2.58 -43.75
CA GLU A 215 -8.34 2.85 -45.14
C GLU A 215 -8.40 1.58 -46.00
N TYR A 216 -7.94 0.44 -45.47
CA TYR A 216 -7.98 -0.84 -46.16
C TYR A 216 -9.41 -1.36 -46.34
N LYS A 217 -10.26 -1.22 -45.31
CA LYS A 217 -11.68 -1.59 -45.36
C LYS A 217 -12.42 -0.81 -46.45
N HIS A 218 -12.16 0.49 -46.58
CA HIS A 218 -12.76 1.32 -47.63
C HIS A 218 -12.31 0.88 -49.03
N ALA A 219 -11.00 0.75 -49.26
CA ALA A 219 -10.48 0.28 -50.55
C ALA A 219 -11.01 -1.11 -50.94
N HIS A 220 -11.25 -2.00 -49.97
CA HIS A 220 -11.81 -3.32 -50.21
C HIS A 220 -13.31 -3.28 -50.58
N CYS A 221 -14.12 -2.44 -49.93
CA CYS A 221 -15.53 -2.28 -50.29
C CYS A 221 -15.68 -1.83 -51.75
N ASP A 222 -14.84 -0.88 -52.17
CA ASP A 222 -14.82 -0.38 -53.55
C ASP A 222 -14.41 -1.49 -54.54
N LEU A 223 -13.38 -2.26 -54.20
CA LEU A 223 -12.91 -3.36 -55.06
C LEU A 223 -13.92 -4.53 -55.19
N ILE A 224 -14.65 -4.88 -54.12
CA ILE A 224 -15.73 -5.90 -54.20
C ILE A 224 -16.85 -5.40 -55.12
N LEU A 225 -17.27 -4.15 -54.94
CA LEU A 225 -18.35 -3.53 -55.72
C LEU A 225 -17.98 -3.48 -57.22
N GLU A 226 -16.72 -3.22 -57.54
CA GLU A 226 -16.25 -3.13 -58.93
C GLU A 226 -15.96 -4.49 -59.58
N SER A 227 -15.39 -5.47 -58.85
CA SER A 227 -14.83 -6.68 -59.45
C SER A 227 -15.64 -7.97 -59.22
N GLY A 228 -16.57 -8.01 -58.25
CA GLY A 228 -17.40 -9.18 -57.95
C GLY A 228 -16.63 -10.45 -57.54
N ALA A 229 -15.31 -10.38 -57.35
CA ALA A 229 -14.45 -11.53 -57.09
C ALA A 229 -13.82 -11.44 -55.69
N TYR A 230 -14.11 -12.44 -54.85
CA TYR A 230 -13.39 -12.62 -53.58
C TYR A 230 -11.99 -13.17 -53.87
N THR A 231 -10.98 -12.31 -53.82
CA THR A 231 -9.59 -12.76 -53.93
C THR A 231 -9.18 -13.54 -52.68
N LYS A 232 -8.15 -14.40 -52.77
CA LYS A 232 -7.62 -15.17 -51.61
C LYS A 232 -7.26 -14.26 -50.43
N ILE A 233 -6.80 -13.03 -50.71
CA ILE A 233 -6.52 -11.98 -49.73
C ILE A 233 -7.81 -11.59 -48.97
N CYS A 234 -8.95 -11.49 -49.65
CA CYS A 234 -10.25 -11.22 -49.03
C CYS A 234 -10.68 -12.35 -48.07
N VAL A 235 -10.45 -13.62 -48.45
CA VAL A 235 -10.85 -14.80 -47.65
C VAL A 235 -9.93 -15.02 -46.45
N ASP A 236 -8.62 -14.91 -46.63
CA ASP A 236 -7.64 -14.97 -45.53
C ASP A 236 -7.97 -13.85 -44.50
N MET A 237 -8.46 -12.70 -44.97
CA MET A 237 -8.86 -11.57 -44.14
C MET A 237 -10.22 -11.71 -43.43
N ILE A 238 -11.23 -12.31 -44.06
CA ILE A 238 -12.50 -12.68 -43.41
C ILE A 238 -12.25 -13.65 -42.25
N ASN A 239 -11.25 -14.52 -42.41
CA ASN A 239 -10.81 -15.46 -41.37
C ASN A 239 -9.82 -14.84 -40.36
N GLY A 240 -9.51 -13.54 -40.49
CA GLY A 240 -8.61 -12.81 -39.58
C GLY A 240 -7.11 -13.07 -39.77
N ASP A 241 -6.70 -13.75 -40.84
CA ASP A 241 -5.31 -14.09 -41.14
C ASP A 241 -4.65 -13.05 -42.06
N PHE A 242 -4.24 -11.94 -41.46
CA PHE A 242 -3.39 -10.92 -42.10
C PHE A 242 -1.92 -11.38 -42.22
N GLY A 243 -1.65 -12.50 -42.89
CA GLY A 243 -0.29 -12.95 -43.22
C GLY A 243 0.56 -13.37 -42.01
N THR A 244 0.25 -14.55 -41.46
CA THR A 244 1.10 -15.64 -40.91
C THR A 244 2.48 -15.42 -40.23
N ALA A 245 2.98 -14.20 -40.00
CA ALA A 245 4.13 -13.97 -39.08
C ALA A 245 4.16 -12.56 -38.48
N THR A 246 3.71 -11.54 -39.22
CA THR A 246 3.68 -10.14 -38.80
C THR A 246 2.35 -9.68 -38.19
N SER A 247 1.29 -10.48 -38.29
CA SER A 247 -0.04 -10.20 -37.73
C SER A 247 -0.11 -10.38 -36.22
N SER A 248 0.47 -11.46 -35.69
CA SER A 248 0.44 -11.80 -34.25
C SER A 248 1.02 -10.67 -33.38
N GLY A 249 2.11 -10.04 -33.82
CA GLY A 249 2.75 -8.93 -33.12
C GLY A 249 1.87 -7.70 -32.92
N ARG A 250 0.99 -7.41 -33.88
CA ARG A 250 0.11 -6.23 -33.86
C ARG A 250 -0.97 -6.36 -32.80
N TYR A 251 -1.52 -7.56 -32.61
CA TYR A 251 -2.52 -7.83 -31.56
C TYR A 251 -1.94 -7.67 -30.16
N HIS A 252 -0.67 -8.00 -29.96
CA HIS A 252 0.00 -7.78 -28.67
C HIS A 252 0.09 -6.29 -28.30
N ILE A 253 0.35 -5.41 -29.26
CA ILE A 253 0.41 -3.95 -29.03
C ILE A 253 -0.97 -3.41 -28.68
N ILE A 254 -2.02 -3.84 -29.40
CA ILE A 254 -3.41 -3.46 -29.13
C ILE A 254 -3.83 -3.93 -27.73
N PHE A 255 -3.57 -5.20 -27.40
CA PHE A 255 -3.91 -5.74 -26.10
C PHE A 255 -3.11 -5.05 -24.97
N ALA A 256 -1.83 -4.74 -25.20
CA ALA A 256 -1.02 -3.99 -24.24
C ALA A 256 -1.58 -2.58 -23.97
N PHE A 257 -2.08 -1.89 -25.00
CA PHE A 257 -2.75 -0.60 -24.83
C PHE A 257 -4.00 -0.70 -23.94
N PHE A 258 -4.91 -1.63 -24.23
CA PHE A 258 -6.15 -1.76 -23.43
C PHE A 258 -5.90 -2.28 -22.02
N VAL A 259 -5.00 -3.25 -21.84
CA VAL A 259 -4.63 -3.76 -20.52
C VAL A 259 -3.98 -2.65 -19.68
N SER A 260 -3.04 -1.88 -20.25
CA SER A 260 -2.42 -0.77 -19.52
C SER A 260 -3.40 0.35 -19.19
N LEU A 261 -4.34 0.69 -20.08
CA LEU A 261 -5.42 1.64 -19.81
C LEU A 261 -6.32 1.18 -18.65
N MET A 262 -6.77 -0.08 -18.67
CA MET A 262 -7.62 -0.67 -17.62
C MET A 262 -6.93 -0.61 -16.24
N PHE A 263 -5.65 -1.00 -16.19
CA PHE A 263 -4.88 -0.92 -14.96
C PHE A 263 -4.58 0.52 -14.56
N ALA A 264 -4.29 1.43 -15.49
CA ALA A 264 -4.02 2.83 -15.17
C ALA A 264 -5.22 3.53 -14.50
N ILE A 265 -6.44 3.30 -14.99
CA ILE A 265 -7.66 3.84 -14.37
C ILE A 265 -7.84 3.27 -12.95
N SER A 266 -7.72 1.95 -12.81
CA SER A 266 -7.93 1.26 -11.54
C SER A 266 -6.85 1.60 -10.49
N LEU A 267 -5.59 1.66 -10.91
CA LEU A 267 -4.46 2.04 -10.05
C LEU A 267 -4.48 3.53 -9.74
N GLY A 268 -4.91 4.38 -10.67
CA GLY A 268 -5.03 5.82 -10.46
C GLY A 268 -5.99 6.15 -9.32
N SER A 269 -7.17 5.50 -9.29
CA SER A 269 -8.14 5.70 -8.20
C SER A 269 -7.63 5.18 -6.86
N LEU A 270 -7.04 3.97 -6.84
CA LEU A 270 -6.49 3.38 -5.61
C LEU A 270 -5.30 4.18 -5.06
N PHE A 271 -4.35 4.56 -5.93
CA PHE A 271 -3.20 5.38 -5.54
C PHE A 271 -3.64 6.75 -5.03
N GLY A 272 -4.58 7.41 -5.72
CA GLY A 272 -5.15 8.68 -5.27
C GLY A 272 -5.81 8.59 -3.89
N TYR A 273 -6.59 7.52 -3.66
CA TYR A 273 -7.20 7.26 -2.35
C TYR A 273 -6.15 7.07 -1.25
N HIS A 274 -5.11 6.29 -1.49
CA HIS A 274 -4.06 6.11 -0.50
C HIS A 274 -3.19 7.34 -0.28
N CYS A 275 -2.97 8.18 -1.30
CA CYS A 275 -2.34 9.49 -1.14
C CYS A 275 -3.17 10.36 -0.18
N TYR A 276 -4.50 10.39 -0.33
CA TYR A 276 -5.39 11.05 0.61
C TYR A 276 -5.24 10.46 2.04
N LEU A 277 -5.19 9.14 2.18
CA LEU A 277 -4.99 8.49 3.49
C LEU A 277 -3.66 8.87 4.14
N VAL A 278 -2.56 8.88 3.37
CA VAL A 278 -1.23 9.30 3.85
C VAL A 278 -1.26 10.74 4.34
N VAL A 279 -1.83 11.66 3.56
CA VAL A 279 -1.92 13.09 3.92
C VAL A 279 -2.73 13.31 5.20
N ASN A 280 -3.71 12.45 5.49
CA ASN A 280 -4.54 12.53 6.71
C ASN A 280 -4.05 11.61 7.84
N ASN A 281 -2.93 10.90 7.67
CA ASN A 281 -2.43 9.86 8.58
C ASN A 281 -3.50 8.85 9.02
N ARG A 282 -4.28 8.34 8.07
CA ARG A 282 -5.30 7.32 8.32
C ARG A 282 -4.93 6.01 7.65
N THR A 283 -5.27 4.90 8.27
CA THR A 283 -5.40 3.63 7.56
C THR A 283 -6.77 3.54 6.89
N THR A 284 -6.92 2.61 5.95
CA THR A 284 -8.22 2.28 5.34
C THR A 284 -9.25 1.93 6.41
N LEU A 285 -8.88 1.14 7.43
CA LEU A 285 -9.77 0.80 8.55
C LEU A 285 -10.24 2.04 9.33
N GLU A 286 -9.33 2.97 9.60
CA GLU A 286 -9.62 4.23 10.31
C GLU A 286 -10.47 5.19 9.48
N ALA A 287 -10.34 5.15 8.15
CA ALA A 287 -11.17 5.94 7.25
C ALA A 287 -12.65 5.51 7.30
N PHE A 288 -12.90 4.20 7.38
CA PHE A 288 -14.25 3.64 7.55
C PHE A 288 -14.79 3.77 8.98
N ARG A 289 -13.94 3.57 9.99
CA ARG A 289 -14.32 3.67 11.40
C ARG A 289 -13.28 4.48 12.17
N ALA A 290 -13.68 5.67 12.58
CA ALA A 290 -12.83 6.57 13.35
C ALA A 290 -12.34 5.87 14.64
N PRO A 291 -11.04 5.96 14.97
CA PRO A 291 -10.53 5.48 16.25
C PRO A 291 -11.17 6.25 17.42
N MET A 292 -11.44 5.53 18.51
CA MET A 292 -11.99 6.10 19.73
C MET A 292 -10.85 6.50 20.66
N PHE A 293 -10.75 7.78 20.95
CA PHE A 293 -9.87 8.34 21.98
C PHE A 293 -10.68 8.60 23.26
N ARG A 294 -10.01 9.05 24.34
CA ARG A 294 -10.69 9.46 25.57
C ARG A 294 -11.73 10.56 25.35
N GLY A 295 -11.50 11.45 24.37
CA GLY A 295 -12.43 12.52 23.98
C GLY A 295 -13.57 12.10 23.04
N GLY A 296 -13.65 10.81 22.68
CA GLY A 296 -14.62 10.30 21.71
C GLY A 296 -14.00 9.88 20.38
N ALA A 297 -14.85 9.67 19.37
CA ALA A 297 -14.43 9.29 18.03
C ALA A 297 -13.74 10.45 17.33
N ASP A 298 -12.50 10.26 16.85
CA ASP A 298 -11.76 11.29 16.14
C ASP A 298 -11.02 10.71 14.93
N LYS A 299 -11.42 11.16 13.72
CA LYS A 299 -10.76 10.76 12.46
C LYS A 299 -9.38 11.39 12.27
N ASN A 300 -9.08 12.46 13.00
CA ASN A 300 -7.84 13.23 12.90
C ASN A 300 -6.92 13.00 14.11
N GLY A 301 -7.26 12.11 15.03
CA GLY A 301 -6.51 11.96 16.29
C GLY A 301 -5.06 11.48 16.14
N PHE A 302 -4.64 11.05 14.95
CA PHE A 302 -3.23 10.76 14.61
C PHE A 302 -2.64 11.71 13.55
N SER A 303 -3.40 12.69 13.09
CA SER A 303 -2.96 13.62 12.04
C SER A 303 -2.20 14.78 12.65
N ILE A 304 -0.90 14.88 12.34
CA ILE A 304 0.03 15.92 12.81
C ILE A 304 0.39 16.93 11.70
N GLY A 305 -0.48 17.05 10.69
CA GLY A 305 -0.30 17.93 9.53
C GLY A 305 0.26 17.20 8.31
N ALA A 306 -0.18 17.63 7.12
CA ALA A 306 -0.01 16.90 5.86
C ALA A 306 1.44 16.44 5.57
N PHE A 307 2.42 17.34 5.75
CA PHE A 307 3.82 17.00 5.49
C PHE A 307 4.42 16.10 6.57
N LYS A 308 4.12 16.35 7.86
CA LYS A 308 4.57 15.46 8.95
C LYS A 308 3.97 14.05 8.78
N ASN A 309 2.68 13.97 8.43
CA ASN A 309 1.98 12.72 8.10
C ASN A 309 2.61 11.96 6.93
N PHE A 310 3.02 12.67 5.86
CA PHE A 310 3.77 12.06 4.76
C PHE A 310 5.11 11.48 5.25
N LYS A 311 5.85 12.25 6.07
CA LYS A 311 7.14 11.82 6.62
C LYS A 311 7.01 10.63 7.57
N GLU A 312 5.89 10.45 8.28
CA GLU A 312 5.63 9.23 9.06
C GLU A 312 5.74 7.95 8.21
N VAL A 313 5.39 8.03 6.92
CA VAL A 313 5.45 6.90 5.99
C VAL A 313 6.78 6.88 5.22
N PHE A 314 7.24 8.02 4.72
CA PHE A 314 8.38 8.09 3.79
C PHE A 314 9.72 8.45 4.45
N GLY A 315 9.72 8.88 5.70
CA GLY A 315 10.91 9.30 6.44
C GLY A 315 11.39 10.72 6.13
N ASN A 316 12.46 11.15 6.79
CA ASN A 316 13.03 12.50 6.64
C ASN A 316 13.99 12.63 5.45
N SER A 317 14.44 11.54 4.84
CA SER A 317 15.49 11.54 3.80
C SER A 317 14.88 11.56 2.38
N PRO A 318 14.86 12.72 1.68
CA PRO A 318 14.14 12.85 0.41
C PRO A 318 14.71 11.98 -0.71
N ASN A 319 16.03 11.73 -0.68
CA ASN A 319 16.72 10.83 -1.60
C ASN A 319 16.24 9.37 -1.53
N LEU A 320 15.58 8.98 -0.43
CA LEU A 320 15.05 7.62 -0.23
C LEU A 320 13.53 7.53 -0.38
N TRP A 321 12.83 8.64 -0.64
CA TRP A 321 11.36 8.62 -0.73
C TRP A 321 10.86 7.72 -1.85
N LEU A 322 11.54 7.76 -2.99
CA LEU A 322 11.20 6.98 -4.19
C LEU A 322 11.85 5.58 -4.20
N VAL A 323 12.69 5.26 -3.20
CA VAL A 323 13.39 3.97 -3.14
C VAL A 323 12.64 3.04 -2.18
N PRO A 324 12.38 1.77 -2.55
CA PRO A 324 11.65 0.81 -1.71
C PRO A 324 12.54 0.21 -0.61
N VAL A 325 13.07 1.10 0.22
CA VAL A 325 13.78 0.82 1.48
C VAL A 325 12.95 1.33 2.66
N PHE A 326 12.99 0.62 3.78
CA PHE A 326 12.20 0.99 4.97
C PHE A 326 12.75 2.28 5.57
N THR A 327 11.90 3.31 5.67
CA THR A 327 12.26 4.62 6.23
C THR A 327 11.10 5.24 7.02
N SER A 328 10.05 4.46 7.31
CA SER A 328 8.91 4.94 8.08
C SER A 328 9.33 5.24 9.53
N PHE A 329 8.71 6.24 10.15
CA PHE A 329 9.01 6.61 11.53
C PHE A 329 8.28 5.74 12.56
N GLY A 330 8.85 5.70 13.76
CA GLY A 330 8.28 5.00 14.91
C GLY A 330 8.55 3.50 14.91
N ASP A 331 7.90 2.83 15.85
CA ASP A 331 7.99 1.40 16.11
C ASP A 331 6.71 0.63 15.71
N GLY A 332 5.75 1.34 15.12
CA GLY A 332 4.45 0.79 14.75
C GLY A 332 3.51 0.54 15.94
N MET A 333 3.88 0.94 17.15
CA MET A 333 3.10 0.74 18.37
C MET A 333 2.65 2.07 18.99
N VAL A 334 3.54 3.05 19.00
CA VAL A 334 3.27 4.42 19.48
C VAL A 334 3.24 5.36 18.29
N TYR A 335 2.25 6.25 18.28
CA TYR A 335 2.04 7.22 17.21
C TYR A 335 1.87 8.61 17.82
N PRO A 336 2.46 9.65 17.24
CA PRO A 336 2.28 11.00 17.71
C PRO A 336 0.80 11.42 17.57
N THR A 337 0.31 12.13 18.59
CA THR A 337 -1.03 12.72 18.59
C THR A 337 -0.95 14.25 18.61
N PRO A 338 -1.96 14.97 18.09
CA PRO A 338 -1.93 16.44 18.05
C PRO A 338 -1.70 17.10 19.42
N ARG A 339 -2.30 16.55 20.48
CA ARG A 339 -2.17 17.09 21.85
C ARG A 339 -0.75 16.98 22.38
N GLU A 340 -0.08 15.87 22.13
CA GLU A 340 1.32 15.67 22.53
C GLU A 340 2.27 16.56 21.70
N GLU A 341 1.97 16.77 20.41
CA GLU A 341 2.74 17.71 19.60
C GLU A 341 2.58 19.16 20.10
N GLU A 342 1.36 19.61 20.40
CA GLU A 342 1.10 20.95 20.97
C GLU A 342 1.83 21.15 22.30
N GLU A 343 1.81 20.16 23.20
CA GLU A 343 2.57 20.20 24.45
C GLU A 343 4.09 20.26 24.18
N SER A 344 4.62 19.44 23.27
CA SER A 344 6.04 19.44 22.94
C SER A 344 6.52 20.74 22.27
N GLU A 345 5.72 21.30 21.35
CA GLU A 345 6.01 22.58 20.69
C GLU A 345 5.92 23.74 21.71
N SER A 346 4.98 23.67 22.66
CA SER A 346 4.87 24.66 23.75
C SER A 346 6.10 24.63 24.66
N LEU A 347 6.59 23.44 25.05
CA LEU A 347 7.78 23.28 25.87
C LEU A 347 9.04 23.81 25.16
N LEU A 348 9.22 23.44 23.88
CA LEU A 348 10.32 23.95 23.06
C LEU A 348 10.25 25.47 22.86
N SER A 349 9.03 26.03 22.77
CA SER A 349 8.85 27.48 22.68
C SER A 349 9.21 28.16 24.01
N SER A 350 8.83 27.58 25.15
CA SER A 350 9.18 28.09 26.49
C SER A 350 10.70 28.09 26.68
N GLU A 351 11.37 26.97 26.40
CA GLU A 351 12.83 26.88 26.49
C GLU A 351 13.53 27.90 25.57
N ARG A 352 12.96 28.16 24.39
CA ARG A 352 13.47 29.18 23.46
C ARG A 352 13.29 30.60 24.03
N TRP A 353 12.19 30.89 24.71
CA TRP A 353 11.93 32.17 25.37
C TRP A 353 12.82 32.36 26.61
N ASP A 354 13.00 31.34 27.43
CA ASP A 354 13.89 31.37 28.60
C ASP A 354 15.33 31.66 28.16
N ARG A 355 15.78 31.01 27.08
CA ARG A 355 17.10 31.25 26.47
C ARG A 355 17.26 32.63 25.80
N TRP A 356 16.16 33.35 25.56
CA TRP A 356 16.17 34.73 25.08
C TRP A 356 16.16 35.71 26.26
N GLY A 357 15.39 35.42 27.31
CA GLY A 357 15.37 36.16 28.57
C GLY A 357 16.74 36.25 29.23
N ASP A 358 17.49 35.14 29.27
CA ASP A 358 18.86 35.10 29.82
C ASP A 358 19.89 35.90 29.01
N ARG A 359 19.58 36.29 27.76
CA ARG A 359 20.44 37.11 26.90
C ARG A 359 20.09 38.59 26.90
N ALA A 360 18.94 38.97 27.45
CA ALA A 360 18.59 40.36 27.66
C ALA A 360 19.25 40.85 28.94
N ARG A 361 20.51 41.33 28.85
CA ARG A 361 21.06 42.16 29.94
C ARG A 361 20.19 43.41 30.07
N PRO A 362 19.86 43.86 31.29
CA PRO A 362 19.30 45.19 31.48
C PRO A 362 20.23 46.21 30.84
N PHE A 363 19.67 47.15 30.07
CA PHE A 363 20.41 48.30 29.56
C PHE A 363 20.88 49.10 30.78
N ASP A 364 22.18 49.08 31.06
CA ASP A 364 22.78 49.81 32.19
C ASP A 364 22.89 51.29 31.78
N GLU A 365 22.08 52.16 32.38
CA GLU A 365 22.07 53.62 32.12
C GLU A 365 23.32 54.34 32.68
N ARG A 366 24.49 53.69 32.71
CA ARG A 366 25.73 54.23 33.32
C ARG A 366 26.90 54.46 32.36
N GLU A 367 26.64 54.59 31.05
CA GLU A 367 27.65 55.02 30.08
C GLU A 367 27.23 56.31 29.36
N SER A 368 27.07 57.40 30.11
CA SER A 368 26.95 58.76 29.52
C SER A 368 27.81 59.82 30.21
N SER A 369 28.76 59.44 31.08
CA SER A 369 29.62 60.41 31.77
C SER A 369 31.10 60.02 31.76
N SER A 370 31.72 59.99 30.58
CA SER A 370 33.18 60.15 30.47
C SER A 370 33.59 60.39 29.02
N PHE A 371 33.31 61.57 28.51
CA PHE A 371 34.02 62.13 27.35
C PHE A 371 34.07 63.65 27.49
N ASP A 372 34.68 64.10 28.59
CA ASP A 372 35.27 65.42 28.76
C ASP A 372 36.61 65.19 29.45
N GLU A 373 37.67 64.96 28.65
CA GLU A 373 39.05 65.43 28.87
C GLU A 373 40.01 64.75 27.88
N LEU A 374 40.74 65.62 27.16
CA LEU A 374 41.89 65.43 26.26
C LEU A 374 41.62 65.17 24.77
#